data_AF-A0A7X1P5L1-F1
#
_entry.id   AF-A0A7X1P5L1-F1
#
_cell.length_a   1.000
_cell.length_b   1.000
_cell.length_c   1.000
_cell.angle_alpha   90.00
_cell.angle_beta   90.00
_cell.angle_gamma   90.00
#
_symmetry.space_group_name_H-M   'P 1'
#
loop_
_entity.id
_entity.type
_entity.pdbx_description
1 polymer ?
#
loop_
_entity_poly.entity_id
_entity_poly.type
_entity_poly.pdbx_seq_one_letter_code
_entity_poly.pdbx_strand_id
1 'polypeptide(L)'
;MRHAFAFARSCLRLGLALVLLAVPGSAGAGLPEAIKALIARDYVTADKEMRPIAEGGDTRAQVLLARMYRDAHNPERNPTEALAWFRRAADAGSAEAHYWIGVMQAVGDGTEKDIAQAIESWRRSADEGHGPAMGALAVVYATGAGIDKDMTEAVRWAQLGAQKHDRRSQWVLGRAYLLGAGGLQRSTREFVSWTRRAALQGERAAQAALGRAYVDGLGVPQDYVHAHMWLNLAAARGVDAAAKQRDEIAGRMTAEQIAEAQKLARAWRPARIRAVLADAPAANQGSVTRRTGTGSGFFVDNAGHMVTNHHVVRGCGEVRVPIHAETARVIAIDARNDLALLGTGVAPDRLPSFRAGESARLGESVIVAGFPLDQLLAGGLNVTTGSVSALAGPRNNAALLQITAPVQSGNSGGPVLDQRGQVIGVVVSKLNALRIAAATGDVPQNINFAINGGVVRSFLEANGVQLETAASAPAPETTTDIAEQAKQYTVLLECWR
;
A
#
# COMPACT_ATOMS: atom_id res chain seq x y z
N MET A 1 32.33 86.87 6.62
CA MET A 1 33.75 87.18 6.94
C MET A 1 34.37 85.87 7.45
N ARG A 2 35.15 85.16 6.63
CA ARG A 2 36.64 85.16 6.63
C ARG A 2 37.16 84.81 8.04
N HIS A 3 37.82 83.68 8.34
CA HIS A 3 39.10 83.15 7.82
C HIS A 3 39.31 81.70 8.34
N ALA A 4 39.71 80.72 7.50
CA ALA A 4 41.08 80.21 7.21
C ALA A 4 41.48 78.99 8.10
N PHE A 5 41.52 77.76 7.57
CA PHE A 5 42.67 77.05 6.93
C PHE A 5 43.88 76.84 7.87
N ALA A 6 44.03 75.64 8.47
CA ALA A 6 44.95 74.53 8.09
C ALA A 6 46.33 74.64 8.82
N PHE A 7 47.02 73.59 9.31
CA PHE A 7 47.42 72.32 8.69
C PHE A 7 48.03 71.35 9.75
N ALA A 8 47.89 70.03 9.50
CA ALA A 8 48.82 68.92 9.76
C ALA A 8 49.13 68.46 11.22
N ARG A 9 49.30 67.18 11.58
CA ARG A 9 49.53 65.90 10.88
C ARG A 9 48.99 64.74 11.74
N SER A 10 48.41 63.71 11.11
CA SER A 10 48.75 62.30 11.36
C SER A 10 47.92 61.38 10.48
N CYS A 11 48.62 60.65 9.60
CA CYS A 11 48.10 59.52 8.87
C CYS A 11 47.86 58.35 9.81
N LEU A 12 46.65 57.78 9.85
CA LEU A 12 46.52 56.33 9.92
C LEU A 12 45.22 55.88 9.25
N ARG A 13 45.37 54.88 8.38
CA ARG A 13 44.36 54.27 7.52
C ARG A 13 43.45 53.35 8.34
N LEU A 14 42.22 53.21 7.82
CA LEU A 14 41.30 52.06 7.84
C LEU A 14 41.32 51.11 9.06
N GLY A 15 40.16 50.98 9.67
CA GLY A 15 39.80 49.82 10.47
C GLY A 15 38.33 49.88 10.86
N LEU A 16 37.44 49.55 9.92
CA LEU A 16 36.03 49.29 10.23
C LEU A 16 36.00 48.10 11.20
N ALA A 17 35.73 48.35 12.47
CA ALA A 17 35.55 47.32 13.47
C ALA A 17 34.24 46.58 13.18
N LEU A 18 34.35 45.54 12.36
CA LEU A 18 33.34 44.50 12.24
C LEU A 18 33.23 43.83 13.61
N VAL A 19 32.17 44.14 14.35
CA VAL A 19 31.79 43.37 15.54
C VAL A 19 31.38 41.99 15.02
N LEU A 20 32.35 41.07 14.98
CA LEU A 20 32.06 39.64 14.91
C LEU A 20 31.32 39.30 16.21
N LEU A 21 30.00 39.18 16.11
CA LEU A 21 29.27 38.27 16.99
C LEU A 21 29.86 36.89 16.71
N ALA A 22 30.67 36.42 17.66
CA ALA A 22 31.11 35.04 17.70
C ALA A 22 29.86 34.15 17.81
N VAL A 23 29.38 33.66 16.66
CA VAL A 23 28.53 32.47 16.62
C VAL A 23 29.42 31.36 17.19
N PRO A 24 29.05 30.75 18.33
CA PRO A 24 29.79 29.59 18.81
C PRO A 24 29.68 28.54 17.71
N GLY A 25 30.80 28.17 17.13
CA GLY A 25 30.84 27.06 16.20
C GLY A 25 30.39 25.80 16.92
N SER A 26 29.47 25.08 16.29
CA SER A 26 29.69 23.65 16.10
C SER A 26 29.33 23.34 14.66
N ALA A 27 30.29 22.76 13.95
CA ALA A 27 29.96 21.81 12.89
C ALA A 27 29.29 20.60 13.58
N GLY A 28 28.05 20.80 14.04
CA GLY A 28 27.20 19.80 14.69
C GLY A 28 26.29 19.23 13.62
N ALA A 29 26.42 17.94 13.40
CA ALA A 29 25.68 17.23 12.39
C ALA A 29 24.23 17.10 12.90
N GLY A 30 23.26 17.75 12.25
CA GLY A 30 21.94 18.03 12.80
C GLY A 30 21.02 16.81 13.02
N LEU A 31 19.71 17.05 12.99
CA LEU A 31 18.68 16.00 13.15
C LEU A 31 18.91 14.73 12.28
N PRO A 32 19.44 14.81 11.04
CA PRO A 32 19.77 13.62 10.26
C PRO A 32 20.78 12.68 10.92
N GLU A 33 21.82 13.20 11.56
CA GLU A 33 22.85 12.40 12.22
C GLU A 33 22.36 11.81 13.53
N ALA A 34 21.54 12.55 14.28
CA ALA A 34 20.83 11.99 15.42
C ALA A 34 19.93 10.81 15.02
N ILE A 35 19.20 10.92 13.90
CA ILE A 35 18.38 9.82 13.36
C ILE A 35 19.26 8.65 12.91
N LYS A 36 20.41 8.90 12.27
CA LYS A 36 21.36 7.87 11.85
C LYS A 36 21.91 7.10 13.07
N ALA A 37 22.29 7.81 14.13
CA ALA A 37 22.73 7.23 15.39
C ALA A 37 21.61 6.38 16.03
N LEU A 38 20.37 6.88 16.05
CA LEU A 38 19.22 6.15 16.57
C LEU A 38 18.94 4.84 15.78
N ILE A 39 19.07 4.87 14.45
CA ILE A 39 18.94 3.67 13.61
C ILE A 39 20.05 2.66 13.92
N ALA A 40 21.27 3.15 14.16
CA ALA A 40 22.40 2.33 14.58
C ALA A 40 22.33 1.87 16.05
N ARG A 41 21.30 2.31 16.81
CA ARG A 41 21.15 2.11 18.26
C ARG A 41 22.32 2.68 19.07
N ASP A 42 22.98 3.69 18.53
CA ASP A 42 23.94 4.53 19.25
C ASP A 42 23.16 5.63 19.99
N TYR A 43 22.60 5.28 21.14
CA TYR A 43 21.73 6.17 21.92
C TYR A 43 22.48 7.36 22.51
N VAL A 44 23.77 7.21 22.81
CA VAL A 44 24.59 8.28 23.38
C VAL A 44 24.81 9.38 22.35
N THR A 45 25.22 9.01 21.13
CA THR A 45 25.35 9.98 20.03
C THR A 45 23.97 10.54 19.64
N ALA A 46 22.94 9.71 19.61
CA ALA A 46 21.58 10.16 19.29
C ALA A 46 21.08 11.21 20.30
N ASP A 47 21.27 11.00 21.60
CA ASP A 47 20.90 11.98 22.63
C ASP A 47 21.67 13.29 22.48
N LYS A 48 23.00 13.19 22.38
CA LYS A 48 23.90 14.34 22.28
C LYS A 48 23.53 15.27 21.13
N GLU A 49 23.25 14.70 19.95
CA GLU A 49 22.91 15.48 18.75
C GLU A 49 21.43 15.92 18.74
N MET A 50 20.49 15.13 19.30
CA MET A 50 19.06 15.42 19.26
C MET A 50 18.57 16.37 20.35
N ARG A 51 19.15 16.28 21.55
CA ARG A 51 18.73 17.06 22.72
C ARG A 51 18.73 18.57 22.47
N PRO A 52 19.80 19.22 21.97
CA PRO A 52 19.78 20.66 21.75
C PRO A 52 18.70 21.09 20.74
N ILE A 53 18.37 20.23 19.77
CA ILE A 53 17.31 20.47 18.78
C ILE A 53 15.92 20.39 19.45
N ALA A 54 15.72 19.38 20.31
CA ALA A 54 14.50 19.22 21.09
C ALA A 54 14.29 20.35 22.12
N GLU A 55 15.37 20.81 22.76
CA GLU A 55 15.40 21.97 23.66
C GLU A 55 15.12 23.28 22.92
N GLY A 56 15.58 23.39 21.67
CA GLY A 56 15.27 24.49 20.76
C GLY A 56 13.82 24.55 20.28
N GLY A 57 12.97 23.59 20.70
CA GLY A 57 11.53 23.59 20.42
C GLY A 57 11.10 22.76 19.21
N ASP A 58 12.01 22.00 18.56
CA ASP A 58 11.63 21.13 17.46
C ASP A 58 10.79 19.94 17.94
N THR A 59 9.51 19.95 17.57
CA THR A 59 8.53 18.95 17.99
C THR A 59 8.88 17.53 17.53
N ARG A 60 9.53 17.37 16.36
CA ARG A 60 9.93 16.04 15.87
C ARG A 60 11.08 15.49 16.71
N ALA A 61 12.08 16.32 17.00
CA ALA A 61 13.18 15.95 17.86
C ALA A 61 12.69 15.58 19.27
N GLN A 62 11.74 16.34 19.82
CA GLN A 62 11.11 16.01 21.11
C GLN A 62 10.42 14.63 21.08
N VAL A 63 9.63 14.33 20.04
CA VAL A 63 8.98 13.01 19.89
C VAL A 63 10.01 11.88 19.73
N LEU A 64 11.05 12.08 18.92
CA LEU A 64 12.08 11.07 18.68
C LEU A 64 12.90 10.81 19.95
N LEU A 65 13.27 11.85 20.68
CA LEU A 65 13.98 11.78 21.94
C LEU A 65 13.16 11.05 23.00
N ALA A 66 11.86 11.39 23.10
CA ALA A 66 10.94 10.71 23.99
C ALA A 66 10.80 9.21 23.66
N ARG A 67 10.73 8.86 22.36
CA ARG A 67 10.68 7.46 21.93
C ARG A 67 11.97 6.71 22.25
N MET A 68 13.12 7.34 22.07
CA MET A 68 14.43 6.80 22.45
C MET A 68 14.48 6.49 23.95
N TYR A 69 14.00 7.41 24.78
CA TYR A 69 13.97 7.23 26.23
C TYR A 69 13.01 6.16 26.72
N ARG A 70 12.01 5.78 25.92
CA ARG A 70 11.11 4.68 26.24
C ARG A 70 11.57 3.32 25.67
N ASP A 71 12.50 3.30 24.72
CA ASP A 71 12.92 2.06 24.06
C ASP A 71 13.49 1.08 25.09
N ALA A 72 12.92 -0.14 25.11
CA ALA A 72 13.36 -1.22 25.99
C ALA A 72 14.80 -1.66 25.73
N HIS A 73 15.36 -1.36 24.54
CA HIS A 73 16.75 -1.67 24.19
C HIS A 73 17.73 -0.56 24.54
N ASN A 74 17.25 0.61 24.98
CA ASN A 74 18.13 1.69 25.42
C ASN A 74 18.63 1.39 26.84
N PRO A 75 19.95 1.24 27.06
CA PRO A 75 20.49 1.01 28.41
C PRO A 75 20.21 2.20 29.35
N GLU A 76 19.97 3.40 28.81
CA GLU A 76 19.63 4.63 29.54
C GLU A 76 18.12 4.93 29.48
N ARG A 77 17.28 3.90 29.29
CA ARG A 77 15.83 4.04 29.25
C ARG A 77 15.31 4.81 30.48
N ASN A 78 14.60 5.91 30.23
CA ASN A 78 14.03 6.77 31.25
C ASN A 78 12.58 7.18 30.86
N PRO A 79 11.57 6.39 31.26
CA PRO A 79 10.18 6.66 30.90
C PRO A 79 9.64 7.98 31.47
N THR A 80 10.13 8.42 32.63
CA THR A 80 9.72 9.69 33.23
C THR A 80 10.18 10.85 32.35
N GLU A 81 11.41 10.81 31.86
CA GLU A 81 11.94 11.80 30.91
C GLU A 81 11.25 11.70 29.55
N ALA A 82 10.97 10.49 29.06
CA ALA A 82 10.16 10.30 27.85
C ALA A 82 8.79 11.00 27.96
N LEU A 83 8.11 10.84 29.10
CA LEU A 83 6.81 11.47 29.33
C LEU A 83 6.92 13.00 29.33
N ALA A 84 7.98 13.56 29.95
CA ALA A 84 8.22 15.00 29.94
C ALA A 84 8.41 15.53 28.52
N TRP A 85 9.17 14.82 27.68
CA TRP A 85 9.37 15.19 26.27
C TRP A 85 8.11 15.04 25.43
N PHE A 86 7.31 13.99 25.63
CA PHE A 86 6.02 13.88 24.96
C PHE A 86 5.06 15.00 25.39
N ARG A 87 5.03 15.40 26.66
CA ARG A 87 4.20 16.54 27.10
C ARG A 87 4.60 17.82 26.39
N ARG A 88 5.90 18.13 26.30
CA ARG A 88 6.39 19.30 25.54
C ARG A 88 5.98 19.24 24.07
N ALA A 89 6.10 18.07 23.43
CA ALA A 89 5.68 17.90 22.04
C ALA A 89 4.16 18.02 21.87
N ALA A 90 3.38 17.54 22.82
CA ALA A 90 1.92 17.66 22.84
C ALA A 90 1.47 19.12 23.03
N ASP A 91 2.11 19.86 23.93
CA ASP A 91 1.88 21.30 24.12
C ASP A 91 2.20 22.11 22.84
N ALA A 92 3.11 21.58 22.00
CA ALA A 92 3.43 22.11 20.66
C ALA A 92 2.50 21.59 19.54
N GLY A 93 1.42 20.86 19.87
CA GLY A 93 0.42 20.38 18.91
C GLY A 93 0.71 19.02 18.27
N SER A 94 1.56 18.18 18.88
CA SER A 94 1.85 16.84 18.34
C SER A 94 0.80 15.80 18.71
N ALA A 95 0.00 15.41 17.72
CA ALA A 95 -0.96 14.32 17.85
C ALA A 95 -0.29 12.97 18.19
N GLU A 96 0.90 12.69 17.64
CA GLU A 96 1.67 11.48 17.99
C GLU A 96 2.06 11.49 19.48
N ALA A 97 2.41 12.66 20.02
CA ALA A 97 2.78 12.77 21.42
C ALA A 97 1.59 12.53 22.36
N HIS A 98 0.42 13.09 22.07
CA HIS A 98 -0.81 12.78 22.80
C HIS A 98 -1.13 11.28 22.78
N TYR A 99 -0.94 10.60 21.65
CA TYR A 99 -1.11 9.16 21.58
C TYR A 99 -0.16 8.41 22.54
N TRP A 100 1.12 8.78 22.55
CA TRP A 100 2.13 8.13 23.37
C TRP A 100 1.97 8.41 24.86
N ILE A 101 1.53 9.60 25.25
CA ILE A 101 1.12 9.91 26.63
C ILE A 101 0.03 8.94 27.06
N GLY A 102 -1.01 8.77 26.24
CA GLY A 102 -2.09 7.83 26.56
C GLY A 102 -1.61 6.38 26.66
N VAL A 103 -0.67 5.96 25.80
CA VAL A 103 -0.05 4.62 25.91
C VAL A 103 0.65 4.47 27.26
N MET A 104 1.45 5.45 27.67
CA MET A 104 2.22 5.42 28.92
C MET A 104 1.31 5.42 30.14
N GLN A 105 0.24 6.21 30.14
CA GLN A 105 -0.79 6.21 31.19
C GLN A 105 -1.53 4.87 31.27
N ALA A 106 -1.88 4.26 30.13
CA ALA A 106 -2.61 2.99 30.12
C ALA A 106 -1.81 1.81 30.73
N VAL A 107 -0.46 1.85 30.61
CA VAL A 107 0.42 0.80 31.14
C VAL A 107 1.15 1.18 32.43
N GLY A 108 1.10 2.45 32.86
CA GLY A 108 1.85 2.96 34.00
C GLY A 108 3.37 3.07 33.75
N ASP A 109 3.78 3.45 32.54
CA ASP A 109 5.20 3.56 32.16
C ASP A 109 5.70 5.00 32.35
N GLY A 110 6.45 5.26 33.43
CA GLY A 110 6.90 6.61 33.79
C GLY A 110 5.80 7.49 34.40
N THR A 111 4.66 6.90 34.74
CA THR A 111 3.50 7.54 35.38
C THR A 111 2.65 6.48 36.08
N GLU A 112 1.70 6.89 36.91
CA GLU A 112 0.71 5.96 37.47
C GLU A 112 -0.22 5.44 36.37
N LYS A 113 -0.67 4.20 36.54
CA LYS A 113 -1.58 3.59 35.57
C LYS A 113 -2.96 4.21 35.67
N ASP A 114 -3.41 4.85 34.60
CA ASP A 114 -4.73 5.47 34.50
C ASP A 114 -5.28 5.31 33.07
N ILE A 115 -6.26 4.41 32.91
CA ILE A 115 -6.89 4.16 31.60
C ILE A 115 -7.87 5.29 31.22
N ALA A 116 -8.49 5.96 32.19
CA ALA A 116 -9.43 7.04 31.90
C ALA A 116 -8.69 8.24 31.29
N GLN A 117 -7.56 8.64 31.90
CA GLN A 117 -6.68 9.67 31.33
C GLN A 117 -6.06 9.23 30.00
N ALA A 118 -5.74 7.95 29.83
CA ALA A 118 -5.25 7.44 28.55
C ALA A 118 -6.27 7.61 27.43
N ILE A 119 -7.54 7.33 27.70
CA ILE A 119 -8.64 7.49 26.74
C ILE A 119 -8.82 8.97 26.38
N GLU A 120 -8.73 9.87 27.35
CA GLU A 120 -8.78 11.31 27.07
C GLU A 120 -7.62 11.76 26.17
N SER A 121 -6.39 11.33 26.46
CA SER A 121 -5.22 11.60 25.63
C SER A 121 -5.37 11.05 24.21
N TRP A 122 -5.93 9.85 24.05
CA TRP A 122 -6.22 9.27 22.74
C TRP A 122 -7.34 10.00 21.99
N ARG A 123 -8.36 10.53 22.68
CA ARG A 123 -9.38 11.39 22.04
C ARG A 123 -8.75 12.64 21.45
N ARG A 124 -7.96 13.39 22.22
CA ARG A 124 -7.26 14.59 21.72
C ARG A 124 -6.40 14.26 20.49
N SER A 125 -5.59 13.21 20.57
CA SER A 125 -4.77 12.73 19.45
C SER A 125 -5.61 12.34 18.22
N ALA A 126 -6.76 11.70 18.41
CA ALA A 126 -7.64 11.28 17.33
C ALA A 126 -8.37 12.47 16.68
N ASP A 127 -8.78 13.47 17.46
CA ASP A 127 -9.40 14.71 16.97
C ASP A 127 -8.43 15.52 16.10
N GLU A 128 -7.12 15.41 16.38
CA GLU A 128 -6.02 15.93 15.56
C GLU A 128 -5.68 15.02 14.35
N GLY A 129 -6.41 13.92 14.14
CA GLY A 129 -6.32 13.08 12.96
C GLY A 129 -5.34 11.90 13.05
N HIS A 130 -4.83 11.55 14.23
CA HIS A 130 -3.85 10.48 14.41
C HIS A 130 -4.50 9.08 14.38
N GLY A 131 -4.21 8.31 13.32
CA GLY A 131 -4.77 6.97 13.09
C GLY A 131 -4.55 5.95 14.21
N PRO A 132 -3.33 5.82 14.80
CA PRO A 132 -3.09 4.90 15.92
C PRO A 132 -3.93 5.20 17.17
N ALA A 133 -4.29 6.47 17.41
CA ALA A 133 -5.17 6.85 18.51
C ALA A 133 -6.62 6.47 18.23
N MET A 134 -7.10 6.67 16.99
CA MET A 134 -8.41 6.14 16.55
C MET A 134 -8.48 4.61 16.73
N GLY A 135 -7.39 3.90 16.44
CA GLY A 135 -7.27 2.47 16.68
C GLY A 135 -7.30 2.07 18.14
N ALA A 136 -6.68 2.86 19.02
CA ALA A 136 -6.77 2.64 20.47
C ALA A 136 -8.20 2.84 20.97
N LEU A 137 -8.87 3.92 20.53
CA LEU A 137 -10.28 4.20 20.84
C LEU A 137 -11.21 3.08 20.36
N ALA A 138 -11.03 2.62 19.11
CA ALA A 138 -11.78 1.49 18.57
C ALA A 138 -11.65 0.23 19.43
N VAL A 139 -10.44 -0.05 19.94
CA VAL A 139 -10.19 -1.20 20.80
C VAL A 139 -10.86 -1.02 22.17
N VAL A 140 -10.69 0.11 22.86
CA VAL A 140 -11.28 0.29 24.21
C VAL A 140 -12.79 0.25 24.17
N TYR A 141 -13.43 0.81 23.15
CA TYR A 141 -14.88 0.71 22.97
C TYR A 141 -15.33 -0.72 22.64
N ALA A 142 -14.56 -1.46 21.84
CA ALA A 142 -14.88 -2.84 21.50
C ALA A 142 -14.73 -3.80 22.69
N THR A 143 -13.80 -3.52 23.62
CA THR A 143 -13.51 -4.38 24.78
C THR A 143 -14.19 -3.92 26.07
N GLY A 144 -14.56 -2.64 26.19
CA GLY A 144 -14.99 -2.03 27.45
C GLY A 144 -13.83 -1.82 28.44
N ALA A 145 -12.61 -1.60 27.95
CA ALA A 145 -11.45 -1.41 28.83
C ALA A 145 -11.43 0.02 29.38
N GLY A 146 -11.78 0.17 30.66
CA GLY A 146 -11.81 1.46 31.36
C GLY A 146 -12.99 2.37 31.01
N ILE A 147 -13.90 1.90 30.15
CA ILE A 147 -15.16 2.54 29.75
C ILE A 147 -16.20 1.46 29.46
N ASP A 148 -17.47 1.82 29.38
CA ASP A 148 -18.50 0.88 28.92
C ASP A 148 -18.26 0.44 27.48
N LYS A 149 -18.52 -0.84 27.23
CA LYS A 149 -18.41 -1.43 25.90
C LYS A 149 -19.49 -0.87 24.98
N ASP A 150 -19.09 -0.32 23.85
CA ASP A 150 -19.99 0.18 22.81
C ASP A 150 -19.44 -0.20 21.43
N MET A 151 -20.11 -1.15 20.77
CA MET A 151 -19.68 -1.61 19.45
C MET A 151 -19.99 -0.61 18.33
N THR A 152 -20.94 0.29 18.52
CA THR A 152 -21.26 1.34 17.54
C THR A 152 -20.15 2.38 17.51
N GLU A 153 -19.73 2.87 18.68
CA GLU A 153 -18.57 3.76 18.78
C GLU A 153 -17.27 3.06 18.35
N ALA A 154 -17.10 1.78 18.70
CA ALA A 154 -15.95 1.01 18.24
C ALA A 154 -15.86 0.96 16.70
N VAL A 155 -16.98 0.68 16.01
CA VAL A 155 -17.03 0.67 14.55
C VAL A 155 -16.77 2.07 13.98
N ARG A 156 -17.35 3.12 14.56
CA ARG A 156 -17.13 4.50 14.11
C ARG A 156 -15.64 4.88 14.15
N TRP A 157 -14.97 4.67 15.29
CA TRP A 157 -13.53 4.92 15.40
C TRP A 157 -12.70 4.00 14.50
N ALA A 158 -13.10 2.74 14.36
CA ALA A 158 -12.41 1.78 13.51
C ALA A 158 -12.51 2.15 12.01
N GLN A 159 -13.64 2.71 11.55
CA GLN A 159 -13.77 3.22 10.19
C GLN A 159 -12.80 4.39 9.93
N LEU A 160 -12.73 5.34 10.87
CA LEU A 160 -11.81 6.49 10.77
C LEU A 160 -10.34 6.04 10.78
N GLY A 161 -9.95 5.19 11.74
CA GLY A 161 -8.58 4.70 11.83
C GLY A 161 -8.18 3.79 10.65
N ALA A 162 -9.11 3.01 10.11
CA ALA A 162 -8.85 2.17 8.93
C ALA A 162 -8.57 2.99 7.65
N GLN A 163 -9.20 4.17 7.50
CA GLN A 163 -8.87 5.13 6.44
C GLN A 163 -7.45 5.69 6.58
N LYS A 164 -6.94 5.77 7.82
CA LYS A 164 -5.55 6.10 8.15
C LYS A 164 -4.64 4.87 8.17
N HIS A 165 -5.11 3.74 7.65
CA HIS A 165 -4.42 2.47 7.59
C HIS A 165 -4.02 1.87 8.95
N ASP A 166 -4.63 2.30 10.06
CA ASP A 166 -4.30 1.73 11.37
C ASP A 166 -4.71 0.26 11.47
N ARG A 167 -3.75 -0.60 11.83
CA ARG A 167 -3.93 -2.05 11.88
C ARG A 167 -4.92 -2.51 12.96
N ARG A 168 -5.02 -1.80 14.09
CA ARG A 168 -5.95 -2.15 15.18
C ARG A 168 -7.38 -1.87 14.75
N SER A 169 -7.60 -0.74 14.08
CA SER A 169 -8.87 -0.32 13.50
C SER A 169 -9.35 -1.32 12.45
N GLN A 170 -8.47 -1.71 11.52
CA GLN A 170 -8.77 -2.74 10.52
C GLN A 170 -9.13 -4.08 11.17
N TRP A 171 -8.43 -4.47 12.24
CA TRP A 171 -8.78 -5.67 13.02
C TRP A 171 -10.17 -5.58 13.68
N VAL A 172 -10.50 -4.43 14.30
CA VAL A 172 -11.82 -4.20 14.91
C VAL A 172 -12.93 -4.27 13.87
N LEU A 173 -12.73 -3.67 12.68
CA LEU A 173 -13.70 -3.77 11.57
C LEU A 173 -13.90 -5.21 11.10
N GLY A 174 -12.81 -5.96 10.92
CA GLY A 174 -12.90 -7.37 10.56
C GLY A 174 -13.78 -8.15 11.54
N ARG A 175 -13.52 -7.99 12.84
CA ARG A 175 -14.34 -8.62 13.89
C ARG A 175 -15.80 -8.16 13.88
N ALA A 176 -16.05 -6.87 13.66
CA ALA A 176 -17.40 -6.32 13.62
C ALA A 176 -18.22 -6.93 12.47
N TYR A 177 -17.62 -7.07 11.27
CA TYR A 177 -18.25 -7.77 10.15
C TYR A 177 -18.43 -9.27 10.39
N LEU A 178 -17.49 -9.93 11.07
CA LEU A 178 -17.67 -11.34 11.41
C LEU A 178 -18.88 -11.56 12.31
N LEU A 179 -19.07 -10.67 13.29
CA LEU A 179 -20.12 -10.79 14.30
C LEU A 179 -21.46 -10.15 13.89
N GLY A 180 -21.44 -9.23 12.91
CA GLY A 180 -22.58 -8.38 12.58
C GLY A 180 -22.88 -7.39 13.70
N ALA A 181 -21.85 -6.72 14.20
CA ALA A 181 -21.92 -5.83 15.37
C ALA A 181 -21.73 -4.36 14.98
N GLY A 182 -22.17 -3.45 15.86
CA GLY A 182 -21.99 -2.00 15.67
C GLY A 182 -22.71 -1.45 14.44
N GLY A 183 -23.89 -2.00 14.12
CA GLY A 183 -24.69 -1.60 12.96
C GLY A 183 -24.27 -2.25 11.63
N LEU A 184 -23.21 -3.07 11.60
CA LEU A 184 -22.77 -3.76 10.40
C LEU A 184 -23.49 -5.10 10.23
N GLN A 185 -23.80 -5.46 8.97
CA GLN A 185 -24.30 -6.79 8.62
C GLN A 185 -23.17 -7.82 8.61
N ARG A 186 -23.49 -9.08 8.94
CA ARG A 186 -22.50 -10.17 8.92
C ARG A 186 -21.93 -10.36 7.51
N SER A 187 -20.61 -10.41 7.40
CA SER A 187 -19.92 -10.67 6.13
C SER A 187 -18.56 -11.32 6.37
N THR A 188 -18.43 -12.59 5.98
CA THR A 188 -17.16 -13.35 6.04
C THR A 188 -16.15 -12.81 5.02
N ARG A 189 -16.62 -12.33 3.86
CA ARG A 189 -15.79 -11.65 2.85
C ARG A 189 -15.15 -10.38 3.41
N GLU A 190 -15.93 -9.51 4.06
CA GLU A 190 -15.41 -8.29 4.67
C GLU A 190 -14.51 -8.60 5.86
N PHE A 191 -14.89 -9.58 6.70
CA PHE A 191 -14.03 -10.08 7.78
C PHE A 191 -12.63 -10.43 7.27
N VAL A 192 -12.53 -11.27 6.23
CA VAL A 192 -11.24 -11.66 5.64
C VAL A 192 -10.52 -10.44 5.06
N SER A 193 -11.21 -9.58 4.31
CA SER A 193 -10.62 -8.41 3.68
C SER A 193 -9.93 -7.50 4.70
N TRP A 194 -10.65 -7.11 5.75
CA TRP A 194 -10.12 -6.24 6.80
C TRP A 194 -9.07 -6.92 7.67
N THR A 195 -9.30 -8.18 8.04
CA THR A 195 -8.37 -8.97 8.85
C THR A 195 -7.04 -9.19 8.09
N ARG A 196 -7.09 -9.41 6.77
CA ARG A 196 -5.89 -9.53 5.94
C ARG A 196 -5.06 -8.25 5.92
N ARG A 197 -5.70 -7.08 5.79
CA ARG A 197 -5.00 -5.78 5.87
C ARG A 197 -4.29 -5.60 7.21
N ALA A 198 -4.96 -5.91 8.31
CA ALA A 198 -4.37 -5.85 9.65
C ALA A 198 -3.23 -6.86 9.85
N ALA A 199 -3.41 -8.10 9.36
CA ALA A 199 -2.42 -9.17 9.46
C ALA A 199 -1.13 -8.86 8.69
N LEU A 200 -1.24 -8.26 7.50
CA LEU A 200 -0.10 -7.79 6.69
C LEU A 200 0.72 -6.70 7.39
N GLN A 201 0.08 -5.88 8.23
CA GLN A 201 0.74 -4.89 9.07
C GLN A 201 1.27 -5.47 10.39
N GLY A 202 1.11 -6.77 10.60
CA GLY A 202 1.60 -7.47 11.79
C GLY A 202 0.70 -7.34 13.01
N GLU A 203 -0.60 -7.09 12.84
CA GLU A 203 -1.54 -7.19 13.96
C GLU A 203 -1.73 -8.67 14.34
N ARG A 204 -1.25 -9.05 15.52
CA ARG A 204 -1.08 -10.46 15.93
C ARG A 204 -2.42 -11.19 16.03
N ALA A 205 -3.43 -10.51 16.56
CA ALA A 205 -4.78 -11.06 16.66
C ALA A 205 -5.40 -11.31 15.27
N ALA A 206 -5.13 -10.41 14.31
CA ALA A 206 -5.57 -10.56 12.93
C ALA A 206 -4.82 -11.67 12.20
N GLN A 207 -3.51 -11.84 12.42
CA GLN A 207 -2.74 -12.96 11.88
C GLN A 207 -3.32 -14.30 12.36
N ALA A 208 -3.58 -14.46 13.66
CA ALA A 208 -4.20 -15.67 14.19
C ALA A 208 -5.60 -15.92 13.61
N ALA A 209 -6.42 -14.87 13.50
CA ALA A 209 -7.77 -14.98 12.96
C ALA A 209 -7.80 -15.29 11.45
N LEU A 210 -6.87 -14.74 10.67
CA LEU A 210 -6.74 -15.07 9.26
C LEU A 210 -6.25 -16.51 9.07
N GLY A 211 -5.31 -16.95 9.91
CA GLY A 211 -4.89 -18.34 9.97
C GLY A 211 -6.08 -19.29 10.17
N ARG A 212 -6.94 -19.00 11.17
CA ARG A 212 -8.20 -19.72 11.39
C ARG A 212 -9.14 -19.68 10.19
N ALA A 213 -9.29 -18.52 9.56
CA ALA A 213 -10.15 -18.39 8.40
C ALA A 213 -9.74 -19.33 7.27
N TYR A 214 -8.44 -19.52 7.06
CA TYR A 214 -7.91 -20.50 6.09
C TYR A 214 -8.06 -21.95 6.56
N VAL A 215 -8.05 -22.23 7.87
CA VAL A 215 -8.37 -23.58 8.39
C VAL A 215 -9.82 -23.94 8.10
N ASP A 216 -10.75 -23.02 8.37
CA ASP A 216 -12.18 -23.29 8.34
C ASP A 216 -12.82 -23.01 6.96
N GLY A 217 -12.07 -22.43 6.01
CA GLY A 217 -12.63 -21.95 4.74
C GLY A 217 -13.59 -20.76 4.91
N LEU A 218 -13.39 -19.94 5.95
CA LEU A 218 -14.30 -18.86 6.33
C LEU A 218 -14.04 -17.61 5.48
N GLY A 219 -14.81 -17.43 4.41
CA GLY A 219 -14.69 -16.28 3.51
C GLY A 219 -13.47 -16.32 2.59
N VAL A 220 -12.70 -17.41 2.64
CA VAL A 220 -11.59 -17.79 1.76
C VAL A 220 -11.66 -19.30 1.52
N PRO A 221 -11.14 -19.83 0.40
CA PRO A 221 -10.93 -21.27 0.28
C PRO A 221 -10.04 -21.79 1.42
N GLN A 222 -10.31 -23.02 1.85
CA GLN A 222 -9.46 -23.68 2.82
C GLN A 222 -8.04 -23.86 2.25
N ASP A 223 -7.03 -23.49 3.02
CA ASP A 223 -5.63 -23.56 2.61
C ASP A 223 -4.72 -23.72 3.84
N TYR A 224 -4.27 -24.95 4.09
CA TYR A 224 -3.45 -25.25 5.27
C TYR A 224 -2.04 -24.63 5.21
N VAL A 225 -1.49 -24.35 4.03
CA VAL A 225 -0.18 -23.70 3.90
C VAL A 225 -0.26 -22.26 4.38
N HIS A 226 -1.25 -21.49 3.89
CA HIS A 226 -1.48 -20.13 4.35
C HIS A 226 -1.96 -20.07 5.80
N ALA A 227 -2.79 -21.03 6.24
CA ALA A 227 -3.19 -21.14 7.63
C ALA A 227 -1.97 -21.30 8.55
N HIS A 228 -1.09 -22.27 8.25
CA HIS A 228 0.11 -22.54 9.03
C HIS A 228 1.07 -21.35 9.02
N MET A 229 1.27 -20.70 7.87
CA MET A 229 2.08 -19.48 7.78
C MET A 229 1.59 -18.39 8.75
N TRP A 230 0.30 -18.04 8.70
CA TRP A 230 -0.26 -16.96 9.53
C TRP A 230 -0.30 -17.32 11.01
N LEU A 231 -0.65 -18.56 11.36
CA LEU A 231 -0.62 -19.05 12.74
C LEU A 231 0.80 -19.08 13.29
N ASN A 232 1.79 -19.45 12.48
CA ASN A 232 3.19 -19.43 12.88
C ASN A 232 3.70 -18.01 13.17
N LEU A 233 3.32 -17.03 12.33
CA LEU A 233 3.65 -15.61 12.57
C LEU A 233 3.01 -15.07 13.85
N ALA A 234 1.76 -15.46 14.14
CA ALA A 234 1.08 -15.06 15.37
C ALA A 234 1.70 -15.74 16.61
N ALA A 235 1.99 -17.04 16.53
CA ALA A 235 2.61 -17.84 17.58
C ALA A 235 3.98 -17.30 17.98
N ALA A 236 4.83 -16.96 17.00
CA ALA A 236 6.15 -16.36 17.22
C ALA A 236 6.09 -15.02 17.99
N ARG A 237 4.90 -14.44 18.15
CA ARG A 237 4.68 -13.16 18.85
C ARG A 237 3.74 -13.30 20.06
N GLY A 238 3.69 -14.50 20.64
CA GLY A 238 3.06 -14.79 21.92
C GLY A 238 1.55 -15.01 21.87
N VAL A 239 0.99 -15.45 20.73
CA VAL A 239 -0.41 -15.87 20.65
C VAL A 239 -0.48 -17.39 20.84
N ASP A 240 -0.57 -17.85 22.09
CA ASP A 240 -0.47 -19.29 22.43
C ASP A 240 -1.52 -20.15 21.74
N ALA A 241 -2.76 -19.63 21.61
CA ALA A 241 -3.82 -20.32 20.87
C ALA A 241 -3.45 -20.55 19.40
N ALA A 242 -2.66 -19.66 18.79
CA ALA A 242 -2.19 -19.84 17.41
C ALA A 242 -1.12 -20.93 17.31
N ALA A 243 -0.27 -21.10 18.33
CA ALA A 243 0.73 -22.17 18.36
C ALA A 243 0.06 -23.55 18.38
N LYS A 244 -0.91 -23.74 19.28
CA LYS A 244 -1.69 -24.99 19.36
C LYS A 244 -2.34 -25.34 18.03
N GLN A 245 -3.02 -24.36 17.44
CA GLN A 245 -3.72 -24.57 16.18
C GLN A 245 -2.78 -24.80 14.99
N ARG A 246 -1.61 -24.13 14.97
CA ARG A 246 -0.56 -24.41 13.98
C ARG A 246 -0.11 -25.87 14.05
N ASP A 247 0.13 -26.37 15.26
CA ASP A 247 0.64 -27.74 15.48
C ASP A 247 -0.44 -28.78 15.15
N GLU A 248 -1.70 -28.51 15.48
CA GLU A 248 -2.85 -29.34 15.10
C GLU A 248 -3.00 -29.48 13.58
N ILE A 249 -2.90 -28.38 12.82
CA ILE A 249 -3.01 -28.46 11.35
C ILE A 249 -1.76 -29.04 10.71
N ALA A 250 -0.58 -28.90 11.32
CA ALA A 250 0.65 -29.51 10.83
C ALA A 250 0.52 -31.05 10.76
N GLY A 251 -0.23 -31.66 11.69
CA GLY A 251 -0.57 -33.09 11.64
C GLY A 251 -1.44 -33.52 10.45
N ARG A 252 -1.98 -32.56 9.68
CA ARG A 252 -2.80 -32.77 8.47
C ARG A 252 -2.09 -32.34 7.18
N MET A 253 -0.84 -31.90 7.27
CA MET A 253 -0.05 -31.36 6.16
C MET A 253 1.10 -32.31 5.78
N THR A 254 1.56 -32.25 4.53
CA THR A 254 2.81 -32.91 4.13
C THR A 254 4.03 -32.12 4.58
N ALA A 255 5.20 -32.75 4.58
CA ALA A 255 6.46 -32.09 4.92
C ALA A 255 6.76 -30.91 3.96
N GLU A 256 6.43 -31.06 2.67
CA GLU A 256 6.59 -30.02 1.65
C GLU A 256 5.69 -28.82 1.92
N GLN A 257 4.43 -29.06 2.30
CA GLN A 257 3.48 -28.01 2.66
C GLN A 257 3.93 -27.23 3.90
N ILE A 258 4.47 -27.92 4.91
CA ILE A 258 5.02 -27.28 6.11
C ILE A 258 6.26 -26.44 5.73
N ALA A 259 7.16 -26.99 4.91
CA ALA A 259 8.35 -26.27 4.46
C ALA A 259 7.99 -24.99 3.69
N GLU A 260 7.00 -25.04 2.80
CA GLU A 260 6.52 -23.86 2.07
C GLU A 260 5.88 -22.84 3.02
N ALA A 261 5.03 -23.27 3.95
CA ALA A 261 4.43 -22.36 4.94
C ALA A 261 5.49 -21.64 5.80
N GLN A 262 6.55 -22.35 6.20
CA GLN A 262 7.67 -21.78 6.95
C GLN A 262 8.50 -20.82 6.10
N LYS A 263 8.75 -21.14 4.82
CA LYS A 263 9.42 -20.26 3.87
C LYS A 263 8.64 -18.95 3.69
N LEU A 264 7.32 -19.02 3.48
CA LEU A 264 6.45 -17.85 3.39
C LEU A 264 6.49 -17.00 4.67
N ALA A 265 6.45 -17.62 5.84
CA ALA A 265 6.54 -16.91 7.12
C ALA A 265 7.91 -16.21 7.31
N ARG A 266 9.01 -16.83 6.88
CA ARG A 266 10.36 -16.22 6.91
C ARG A 266 10.51 -15.10 5.89
N ALA A 267 9.85 -15.19 4.74
CA ALA A 267 9.84 -14.15 3.72
C ALA A 267 8.95 -12.96 4.10
N TRP A 268 7.94 -13.18 4.95
CA TRP A 268 7.04 -12.13 5.36
C TRP A 268 7.79 -10.99 6.06
N ARG A 269 7.48 -9.77 5.63
CA ARG A 269 7.86 -8.54 6.30
C ARG A 269 6.56 -7.81 6.62
N PRO A 270 6.38 -7.27 7.84
CA PRO A 270 5.26 -6.38 8.09
C PRO A 270 5.32 -5.28 7.05
N ALA A 271 4.21 -5.00 6.37
CA ALA A 271 4.12 -3.87 5.46
C ALA A 271 4.52 -2.62 6.26
N ARG A 272 5.75 -2.12 6.05
CA ARG A 272 6.18 -0.87 6.66
C ARG A 272 5.29 0.19 6.04
N ILE A 273 4.54 0.89 6.87
CA ILE A 273 3.91 2.14 6.48
C ILE A 273 5.06 3.04 5.99
N ARG A 274 5.25 3.13 4.67
CA ARG A 274 6.17 4.10 4.04
C ARG A 274 5.62 5.53 4.14
N ALA A 275 4.70 5.78 5.09
CA ALA A 275 3.91 6.99 5.25
C ALA A 275 3.94 7.59 6.68
N VAL A 276 4.85 7.16 7.58
CA VAL A 276 5.01 7.77 8.93
C VAL A 276 6.45 8.29 9.19
N LEU A 277 7.32 8.31 8.17
CA LEU A 277 8.60 9.05 8.23
C LEU A 277 8.66 10.25 7.27
N ALA A 278 7.53 10.59 6.62
CA ALA A 278 7.47 11.72 5.69
C ALA A 278 7.02 13.03 6.34
N ASP A 279 6.50 13.01 7.57
CA ASP A 279 6.05 14.23 8.25
C ASP A 279 6.97 14.59 9.41
N ALA A 280 7.96 15.41 9.08
CA ALA A 280 8.37 16.50 9.95
C ALA A 280 8.96 17.62 9.09
N PRO A 281 8.86 18.86 9.57
CA PRO A 281 8.88 20.02 8.70
C PRO A 281 10.32 20.38 8.37
N ALA A 282 10.62 20.59 7.10
CA ALA A 282 11.43 21.71 6.65
C ALA A 282 11.45 21.81 5.12
N ALA A 283 11.08 22.99 4.66
CA ALA A 283 11.38 23.59 3.37
C ALA A 283 12.62 23.01 2.65
N ASN A 284 12.44 22.43 1.46
CA ASN A 284 12.60 23.14 0.19
C ASN A 284 12.23 22.21 -0.97
N GLN A 285 11.66 22.79 -2.03
CA GLN A 285 11.05 22.07 -3.14
C GLN A 285 12.04 21.25 -3.97
N GLY A 286 11.76 19.96 -4.11
CA GLY A 286 12.27 19.08 -5.15
C GLY A 286 11.22 18.00 -5.42
N SER A 287 10.79 17.85 -6.67
CA SER A 287 9.73 16.93 -7.12
C SER A 287 9.86 15.52 -6.51
N VAL A 288 8.96 15.17 -5.58
CA VAL A 288 8.87 13.81 -5.02
C VAL A 288 7.86 13.02 -5.86
N THR A 289 8.37 12.10 -6.68
CA THR A 289 7.52 11.18 -7.47
C THR A 289 6.70 10.28 -6.54
N ARG A 290 5.38 10.37 -6.58
CA ARG A 290 4.42 9.55 -5.82
C ARG A 290 3.67 8.60 -6.76
N ARG A 291 3.44 7.35 -6.33
CA ARG A 291 2.57 6.42 -7.05
C ARG A 291 1.13 6.94 -7.06
N THR A 292 0.57 7.19 -8.23
CA THR A 292 -0.77 7.78 -8.44
C THR A 292 -1.80 6.81 -9.00
N GLY A 293 -1.39 5.63 -9.46
CA GLY A 293 -2.31 4.59 -9.92
C GLY A 293 -1.59 3.27 -10.22
N THR A 294 -2.37 2.21 -10.43
CA THR A 294 -1.88 0.94 -10.96
C THR A 294 -2.75 0.46 -12.11
N GLY A 295 -2.23 -0.49 -12.87
CA GLY A 295 -2.98 -1.25 -13.86
C GLY A 295 -2.23 -2.53 -14.21
N SER A 296 -2.71 -3.22 -15.22
CA SER A 296 -2.07 -4.41 -15.78
C SER A 296 -1.47 -4.09 -17.14
N GLY A 297 -0.45 -4.83 -17.53
CA GLY A 297 0.04 -4.87 -18.90
C GLY A 297 0.52 -6.28 -19.21
N PHE A 298 0.84 -6.56 -20.46
CA PHE A 298 1.47 -7.83 -20.80
C PHE A 298 2.43 -7.68 -21.97
N PHE A 299 3.48 -8.51 -21.96
CA PHE A 299 4.48 -8.54 -23.02
C PHE A 299 3.89 -9.09 -24.31
N VAL A 300 4.36 -8.57 -25.45
CA VAL A 300 3.86 -8.89 -26.79
C VAL A 300 4.94 -9.32 -27.77
N ASP A 301 6.23 -9.10 -27.45
CA ASP A 301 7.36 -9.62 -28.21
C ASP A 301 8.64 -9.80 -27.36
N ASN A 302 9.67 -10.39 -27.96
CA ASN A 302 10.97 -10.64 -27.31
C ASN A 302 11.84 -9.39 -27.20
N ALA A 303 11.43 -8.27 -27.78
CA ALA A 303 12.12 -6.98 -27.65
C ALA A 303 11.74 -6.24 -26.37
N GLY A 304 10.87 -6.83 -25.54
CA GLY A 304 10.44 -6.25 -24.27
C GLY A 304 9.30 -5.24 -24.43
N HIS A 305 8.57 -5.29 -25.54
CA HIS A 305 7.37 -4.49 -25.73
C HIS A 305 6.20 -5.03 -24.93
N MET A 306 5.42 -4.13 -24.34
CA MET A 306 4.21 -4.46 -23.60
C MET A 306 3.03 -3.59 -24.03
N VAL A 307 1.83 -4.15 -24.00
CA VAL A 307 0.60 -3.39 -24.20
C VAL A 307 -0.15 -3.19 -22.88
N THR A 308 -0.75 -2.01 -22.72
CA THR A 308 -1.67 -1.67 -21.63
C THR A 308 -2.69 -0.63 -22.11
N ASN A 309 -3.55 -0.14 -21.22
CA ASN A 309 -4.42 0.97 -21.57
C ASN A 309 -3.73 2.34 -21.45
N HIS A 310 -4.11 3.28 -22.31
CA HIS A 310 -3.63 4.67 -22.24
C HIS A 310 -3.89 5.29 -20.87
N HIS A 311 -5.05 5.05 -20.25
CA HIS A 311 -5.34 5.65 -18.94
C HIS A 311 -4.52 5.13 -17.78
N VAL A 312 -3.99 3.91 -17.86
CA VAL A 312 -3.10 3.35 -16.84
C VAL A 312 -1.82 4.18 -16.78
N VAL A 313 -1.38 4.70 -17.94
CA VAL A 313 -0.12 5.44 -18.09
C VAL A 313 -0.33 6.95 -18.27
N ARG A 314 -1.59 7.42 -18.31
CA ARG A 314 -1.91 8.81 -18.63
C ARG A 314 -1.39 9.72 -17.52
N GLY A 315 -0.52 10.64 -17.92
CA GLY A 315 0.05 11.67 -17.04
C GLY A 315 1.08 11.15 -16.04
N CYS A 316 1.55 9.90 -16.15
CA CYS A 316 2.65 9.42 -15.34
C CYS A 316 3.95 10.14 -15.73
N GLY A 317 4.72 10.60 -14.75
CA GLY A 317 6.12 10.97 -14.94
C GLY A 317 7.02 9.75 -15.12
N GLU A 318 6.64 8.62 -14.51
CA GLU A 318 7.34 7.34 -14.61
C GLU A 318 6.35 6.17 -14.56
N VAL A 319 6.56 5.14 -15.38
CA VAL A 319 5.78 3.89 -15.34
C VAL A 319 6.71 2.79 -14.87
N ARG A 320 6.44 2.19 -13.70
CA ARG A 320 7.29 1.13 -13.12
C ARG A 320 6.67 -0.26 -13.31
N VAL A 321 7.53 -1.26 -13.47
CA VAL A 321 7.18 -2.69 -13.54
C VAL A 321 7.83 -3.41 -12.34
N PRO A 322 7.16 -3.52 -11.19
CA PRO A 322 7.80 -3.89 -9.92
C PRO A 322 8.50 -5.25 -9.91
N ILE A 323 7.96 -6.25 -10.62
CA ILE A 323 8.54 -7.61 -10.69
C ILE A 323 9.92 -7.62 -11.36
N HIS A 324 10.17 -6.69 -12.30
CA HIS A 324 11.44 -6.61 -13.01
C HIS A 324 12.36 -5.51 -12.44
N ALA A 325 11.89 -4.73 -11.44
CA ALA A 325 12.57 -3.55 -10.92
C ALA A 325 12.92 -2.50 -12.00
N GLU A 326 12.17 -2.48 -13.10
CA GLU A 326 12.43 -1.67 -14.29
C GLU A 326 11.43 -0.52 -14.47
N THR A 327 11.86 0.49 -15.22
CA THR A 327 11.00 1.59 -15.69
C THR A 327 10.64 1.37 -17.15
N ALA A 328 9.34 1.33 -17.44
CA ALA A 328 8.83 1.24 -18.80
C ALA A 328 8.74 2.63 -19.44
N ARG A 329 9.18 2.75 -20.69
CA ARG A 329 9.02 3.95 -21.50
C ARG A 329 7.76 3.83 -22.36
N VAL A 330 6.95 4.88 -22.41
CA VAL A 330 5.85 4.96 -23.38
C VAL A 330 6.42 5.16 -24.79
N ILE A 331 6.16 4.21 -25.69
CA ILE A 331 6.59 4.24 -27.10
C ILE A 331 5.51 4.89 -27.96
N ALA A 332 4.25 4.47 -27.77
CA ALA A 332 3.12 4.95 -28.55
C ALA A 332 1.84 5.00 -27.73
N ILE A 333 0.92 5.89 -28.10
CA ILE A 333 -0.39 6.07 -27.47
C ILE A 333 -1.46 6.11 -28.57
N ASP A 334 -2.51 5.32 -28.41
CA ASP A 334 -3.79 5.51 -29.09
C ASP A 334 -4.83 5.93 -28.04
N ALA A 335 -4.99 7.23 -27.87
CA ALA A 335 -5.94 7.79 -26.91
C ALA A 335 -7.40 7.54 -27.30
N ARG A 336 -7.70 7.29 -28.59
CA ARG A 336 -9.05 7.04 -29.08
C ARG A 336 -9.54 5.66 -28.66
N ASN A 337 -8.68 4.66 -28.77
CA ASN A 337 -8.99 3.28 -28.39
C ASN A 337 -8.47 2.90 -26.99
N ASP A 338 -7.92 3.87 -26.25
CA ASP A 338 -7.38 3.68 -24.90
C ASP A 338 -6.26 2.63 -24.83
N LEU A 339 -5.33 2.63 -25.80
CA LEU A 339 -4.15 1.75 -25.83
C LEU A 339 -2.86 2.55 -25.63
N ALA A 340 -1.88 1.92 -24.99
CA ALA A 340 -0.51 2.39 -24.92
C ALA A 340 0.46 1.23 -25.14
N LEU A 341 1.50 1.50 -25.92
CA LEU A 341 2.64 0.62 -26.13
C LEU A 341 3.78 1.09 -25.23
N LEU A 342 4.32 0.18 -24.45
CA LEU A 342 5.44 0.39 -23.56
C LEU A 342 6.64 -0.42 -24.03
N GLY A 343 7.85 0.10 -23.81
CA GLY A 343 9.10 -0.61 -23.99
C GLY A 343 9.84 -0.76 -22.67
N THR A 344 10.47 -1.92 -22.47
CA THR A 344 11.36 -2.21 -21.34
C THR A 344 12.67 -2.81 -21.85
N GLY A 345 13.70 -2.82 -21.00
CA GLY A 345 14.96 -3.52 -21.32
C GLY A 345 14.93 -5.02 -21.05
N VAL A 346 13.77 -5.59 -20.69
CA VAL A 346 13.63 -6.98 -20.25
C VAL A 346 12.78 -7.76 -21.24
N ALA A 347 13.30 -8.90 -21.68
CA ALA A 347 12.55 -9.86 -22.48
C ALA A 347 11.80 -10.83 -21.54
N PRO A 348 10.55 -11.19 -21.85
CA PRO A 348 9.81 -12.18 -21.07
C PRO A 348 10.28 -13.61 -21.39
N ASP A 349 10.11 -14.53 -20.44
CA ASP A 349 10.41 -15.96 -20.64
C ASP A 349 9.41 -16.65 -21.59
N ARG A 350 8.21 -16.07 -21.74
CA ARG A 350 7.13 -16.57 -22.59
C ARG A 350 6.34 -15.43 -23.18
N LEU A 351 5.85 -15.62 -24.40
CA LEU A 351 4.95 -14.68 -25.07
C LEU A 351 3.54 -15.23 -25.20
N PRO A 352 2.53 -14.36 -25.19
CA PRO A 352 1.19 -14.75 -25.60
C PRO A 352 1.14 -14.92 -27.12
N SER A 353 0.29 -15.84 -27.58
CA SER A 353 -0.09 -15.89 -28.99
C SER A 353 -1.35 -15.07 -29.23
N PHE A 354 -1.39 -14.28 -30.30
CA PHE A 354 -2.60 -13.58 -30.73
C PHE A 354 -3.42 -14.49 -31.63
N ARG A 355 -4.75 -14.48 -31.47
CA ARG A 355 -5.64 -15.24 -32.35
C ARG A 355 -5.52 -14.68 -33.77
N ALA A 356 -5.28 -15.54 -34.75
CA ALA A 356 -5.12 -15.15 -36.15
C ALA A 356 -6.48 -14.86 -36.81
N GLY A 357 -6.67 -13.66 -37.35
CA GLY A 357 -7.75 -13.32 -38.31
C GLY A 357 -9.20 -13.34 -37.82
N GLU A 358 -9.56 -14.18 -36.84
CA GLU A 358 -10.93 -14.36 -36.36
C GLU A 358 -11.28 -13.38 -35.23
N SER A 359 -12.39 -12.65 -35.42
CA SER A 359 -13.00 -11.81 -34.39
C SER A 359 -13.63 -12.66 -33.28
N ALA A 360 -13.80 -12.06 -32.11
CA ALA A 360 -14.48 -12.73 -31.00
C ALA A 360 -15.91 -13.10 -31.40
N ARG A 361 -16.40 -14.22 -30.87
CA ARG A 361 -17.77 -14.70 -31.15
C ARG A 361 -18.68 -14.45 -29.96
N LEU A 362 -19.95 -14.17 -30.23
CA LEU A 362 -20.95 -14.03 -29.19
C LEU A 362 -21.09 -15.34 -28.41
N GLY A 363 -21.07 -15.27 -27.08
CA GLY A 363 -21.11 -16.43 -26.19
C GLY A 363 -19.79 -17.17 -26.02
N GLU A 364 -18.72 -16.77 -26.71
CA GLU A 364 -17.39 -17.36 -26.57
C GLU A 364 -16.88 -17.19 -25.14
N SER A 365 -16.41 -18.29 -24.54
CA SER A 365 -15.80 -18.26 -23.20
C SER A 365 -14.49 -17.49 -23.23
N VAL A 366 -14.31 -16.63 -22.24
CA VAL A 366 -13.12 -15.80 -22.09
C VAL A 366 -12.49 -15.95 -20.71
N ILE A 367 -11.18 -15.79 -20.69
CA ILE A 367 -10.35 -15.78 -19.49
C ILE A 367 -9.69 -14.42 -19.44
N VAL A 368 -9.81 -13.73 -18.31
CA VAL A 368 -9.22 -12.41 -18.08
C VAL A 368 -8.15 -12.55 -17.01
N ALA A 369 -6.92 -12.17 -17.35
CA ALA A 369 -5.81 -12.11 -16.41
C ALA A 369 -5.46 -10.65 -16.10
N GLY A 370 -5.28 -10.31 -14.83
CA GLY A 370 -4.92 -8.96 -14.43
C GLY A 370 -4.72 -8.79 -12.93
N PHE A 371 -4.27 -7.61 -12.53
CA PHE A 371 -3.91 -7.27 -11.16
C PHE A 371 -5.01 -6.40 -10.51
N PRO A 372 -5.92 -6.95 -9.71
CA PRO A 372 -7.17 -6.28 -9.33
C PRO A 372 -7.06 -5.01 -8.47
N LEU A 373 -5.88 -4.64 -7.96
CA LEU A 373 -5.74 -3.74 -6.81
C LEU A 373 -4.92 -2.47 -7.10
N ASP A 374 -5.50 -1.30 -6.80
CA ASP A 374 -4.88 0.04 -6.91
C ASP A 374 -4.16 0.51 -5.64
N GLN A 375 -4.42 -0.13 -4.49
CA GLN A 375 -3.93 0.30 -3.17
C GLN A 375 -3.22 -0.78 -2.34
N LEU A 376 -3.02 -1.99 -2.88
CA LEU A 376 -2.31 -3.07 -2.20
C LEU A 376 -1.01 -3.39 -2.92
N LEU A 377 0.11 -3.43 -2.18
CA LEU A 377 1.45 -3.76 -2.70
C LEU A 377 1.62 -5.24 -3.13
N ALA A 378 0.57 -6.06 -3.07
CA ALA A 378 0.65 -7.50 -3.36
C ALA A 378 -0.70 -8.11 -3.77
N GLY A 379 -1.43 -7.49 -4.71
CA GLY A 379 -2.37 -8.29 -5.49
C GLY A 379 -1.56 -9.20 -6.39
N GLY A 380 -1.54 -10.51 -6.16
CA GLY A 380 -1.05 -11.43 -7.18
C GLY A 380 -1.92 -11.32 -8.44
N LEU A 381 -1.42 -11.83 -9.57
CA LEU A 381 -2.25 -11.95 -10.77
C LEU A 381 -3.53 -12.71 -10.43
N ASN A 382 -4.67 -12.11 -10.74
CA ASN A 382 -5.97 -12.74 -10.63
C ASN A 382 -6.44 -13.16 -12.02
N VAL A 383 -7.09 -14.32 -12.09
CA VAL A 383 -7.69 -14.83 -13.31
C VAL A 383 -9.18 -15.02 -13.07
N THR A 384 -9.98 -14.43 -13.96
CA THR A 384 -11.43 -14.51 -13.92
C THR A 384 -11.94 -15.05 -15.24
N THR A 385 -13.05 -15.78 -15.19
CA THR A 385 -13.67 -16.35 -16.39
C THR A 385 -15.02 -15.72 -16.66
N GLY A 386 -15.44 -15.74 -17.91
CA GLY A 386 -16.74 -15.28 -18.34
C GLY A 386 -16.97 -15.63 -19.80
N SER A 387 -17.78 -14.82 -20.47
CA SER A 387 -18.08 -14.95 -21.89
C SER A 387 -18.19 -13.59 -22.56
N VAL A 388 -18.10 -13.57 -23.88
CA VAL A 388 -18.43 -12.40 -24.71
C VAL A 388 -19.94 -12.26 -24.76
N SER A 389 -20.47 -11.20 -24.16
CA SER A 389 -21.91 -10.88 -24.14
C SER A 389 -22.34 -9.95 -25.27
N ALA A 390 -21.41 -9.20 -25.88
CA ALA A 390 -21.66 -8.42 -27.10
C ALA A 390 -20.35 -8.16 -27.87
N LEU A 391 -20.47 -8.00 -29.19
CA LEU A 391 -19.34 -7.72 -30.10
C LEU A 391 -19.07 -6.22 -30.30
N ALA A 392 -19.80 -5.36 -29.58
CA ALA A 392 -19.65 -3.92 -29.61
C ALA A 392 -19.86 -3.36 -28.19
N GLY A 393 -19.17 -2.26 -27.89
CA GLY A 393 -19.36 -1.49 -26.66
C GLY A 393 -20.50 -0.47 -26.74
N PRO A 394 -20.60 0.45 -25.78
CA PRO A 394 -21.63 1.47 -25.74
C PRO A 394 -21.66 2.28 -27.04
N ARG A 395 -22.87 2.64 -27.50
CA ARG A 395 -23.10 3.35 -28.78
C ARG A 395 -22.60 2.58 -30.01
N ASN A 396 -22.68 1.24 -29.97
CA ASN A 396 -22.29 0.36 -31.06
C ASN A 396 -20.80 0.50 -31.48
N ASN A 397 -19.93 0.76 -30.50
CA ASN A 397 -18.50 0.90 -30.77
C ASN A 397 -17.86 -0.47 -31.01
N ALA A 398 -17.58 -0.79 -32.28
CA ALA A 398 -16.94 -2.04 -32.70
C ALA A 398 -15.49 -2.23 -32.21
N ALA A 399 -14.85 -1.16 -31.71
CA ALA A 399 -13.52 -1.27 -31.10
C ALA A 399 -13.54 -1.96 -29.73
N LEU A 400 -14.72 -2.18 -29.15
CA LEU A 400 -14.90 -2.78 -27.84
C LEU A 400 -15.72 -4.08 -27.92
N LEU A 401 -15.42 -4.99 -27.02
CA LEU A 401 -16.18 -6.20 -26.71
C LEU A 401 -16.82 -6.02 -25.34
N GLN A 402 -18.04 -6.52 -25.18
CA GLN A 402 -18.69 -6.63 -23.87
C GLN A 402 -18.44 -8.03 -23.32
N ILE A 403 -17.95 -8.13 -22.09
CA ILE A 403 -17.62 -9.40 -21.43
C ILE A 403 -18.31 -9.50 -20.06
N THR A 404 -18.62 -10.72 -19.65
CA THR A 404 -19.22 -11.02 -18.35
C THR A 404 -18.18 -11.35 -17.27
N ALA A 405 -16.91 -11.54 -17.67
CA ALA A 405 -15.82 -11.83 -16.74
C ALA A 405 -15.68 -10.69 -15.72
N PRO A 406 -15.69 -10.97 -14.40
CA PRO A 406 -15.56 -9.93 -13.38
C PRO A 406 -14.22 -9.18 -13.46
N VAL A 407 -14.22 -7.86 -13.65
CA VAL A 407 -12.98 -7.07 -13.64
C VAL A 407 -13.00 -5.95 -12.60
N GLN A 408 -11.83 -5.66 -12.02
CA GLN A 408 -11.61 -4.53 -11.11
C GLN A 408 -10.71 -3.48 -11.79
N SER A 409 -10.63 -2.27 -11.22
CA SER A 409 -9.90 -1.14 -11.81
C SER A 409 -8.46 -1.48 -12.18
N GLY A 410 -7.74 -2.23 -11.34
CA GLY A 410 -6.37 -2.65 -11.61
C GLY A 410 -6.22 -3.70 -12.72
N ASN A 411 -7.29 -4.42 -13.09
CA ASN A 411 -7.25 -5.38 -14.22
C ASN A 411 -7.16 -4.67 -15.57
N SER A 412 -7.44 -3.36 -15.64
CA SER A 412 -7.28 -2.56 -16.87
C SER A 412 -5.90 -2.77 -17.48
N GLY A 413 -5.87 -3.14 -18.76
CA GLY A 413 -4.65 -3.38 -19.53
C GLY A 413 -4.17 -4.83 -19.51
N GLY A 414 -4.85 -5.71 -18.78
CA GLY A 414 -4.60 -7.15 -18.80
C GLY A 414 -5.19 -7.84 -20.04
N PRO A 415 -4.68 -9.01 -20.43
CA PRO A 415 -5.15 -9.72 -21.61
C PRO A 415 -6.52 -10.37 -21.38
N VAL A 416 -7.32 -10.38 -22.43
CA VAL A 416 -8.50 -11.25 -22.58
C VAL A 416 -8.11 -12.39 -23.50
N LEU A 417 -8.23 -13.61 -23.01
CA LEU A 417 -7.82 -14.85 -23.64
C LEU A 417 -9.04 -15.70 -23.99
N ASP A 418 -8.96 -16.46 -25.09
CA ASP A 418 -9.92 -17.52 -25.36
C ASP A 418 -9.58 -18.84 -24.63
N GLN A 419 -10.35 -19.90 -24.87
CA GLN A 419 -10.11 -21.23 -24.27
C GLN A 419 -8.86 -21.95 -24.79
N ARG A 420 -8.10 -21.33 -25.70
CA ARG A 420 -6.82 -21.84 -26.20
C ARG A 420 -5.65 -20.98 -25.72
N GLY A 421 -5.90 -20.03 -24.82
CA GLY A 421 -4.89 -19.09 -24.32
C GLY A 421 -4.48 -18.02 -25.32
N GLN A 422 -5.24 -17.82 -26.41
CA GLN A 422 -4.91 -16.82 -27.42
C GLN A 422 -5.50 -15.47 -27.03
N VAL A 423 -4.75 -14.39 -27.23
CA VAL A 423 -5.21 -13.03 -26.95
C VAL A 423 -6.28 -12.61 -27.97
N ILE A 424 -7.44 -12.23 -27.44
CA ILE A 424 -8.59 -11.74 -28.21
C ILE A 424 -9.00 -10.31 -27.83
N GLY A 425 -8.33 -9.70 -26.84
CA GLY A 425 -8.56 -8.32 -26.44
C GLY A 425 -7.76 -7.88 -25.23
N VAL A 426 -7.98 -6.63 -24.82
CA VAL A 426 -7.35 -6.00 -23.64
C VAL A 426 -8.42 -5.41 -22.74
N VAL A 427 -8.44 -5.77 -21.47
CA VAL A 427 -9.48 -5.32 -20.51
C VAL A 427 -9.48 -3.81 -20.37
N VAL A 428 -10.68 -3.21 -20.25
CA VAL A 428 -10.88 -1.79 -19.91
C VAL A 428 -11.85 -1.69 -18.73
N SER A 429 -11.32 -1.43 -17.52
CA SER A 429 -12.10 -1.26 -16.29
C SER A 429 -12.44 0.22 -15.99
N LYS A 430 -12.65 1.05 -17.03
CA LYS A 430 -12.86 2.51 -16.86
C LYS A 430 -14.27 2.93 -16.48
N LEU A 431 -15.26 2.09 -16.69
CA LEU A 431 -16.63 2.58 -16.68
C LEU A 431 -17.16 2.62 -15.26
N ASN A 432 -17.14 3.83 -14.68
CA ASN A 432 -17.85 4.13 -13.47
C ASN A 432 -19.33 3.84 -13.71
N ALA A 433 -19.86 2.77 -13.10
CA ALA A 433 -21.25 2.34 -13.23
C ALA A 433 -22.23 3.49 -12.96
N LEU A 434 -21.87 4.46 -12.11
CA LEU A 434 -22.67 5.66 -11.82
C LEU A 434 -22.71 6.64 -13.01
N ARG A 435 -21.61 6.76 -13.78
CA ARG A 435 -21.59 7.61 -14.98
C ARG A 435 -22.34 6.97 -16.15
N ILE A 436 -22.29 5.64 -16.28
CA ILE A 436 -23.16 4.94 -17.24
C ILE A 436 -24.62 5.11 -16.83
N ALA A 437 -24.96 4.84 -15.57
CA ALA A 437 -26.32 4.99 -15.06
C ALA A 437 -26.88 6.41 -15.28
N ALA A 438 -26.06 7.45 -15.09
CA ALA A 438 -26.45 8.83 -15.38
C ALA A 438 -26.66 9.11 -16.88
N ALA A 439 -26.04 8.36 -17.77
CA ALA A 439 -26.13 8.53 -19.22
C ALA A 439 -27.16 7.59 -19.90
N THR A 440 -27.46 6.43 -19.30
CA THR A 440 -28.32 5.39 -19.87
C THR A 440 -29.59 5.15 -19.06
N GLY A 441 -29.71 5.67 -17.83
CA GLY A 441 -30.85 5.44 -16.93
C GLY A 441 -30.83 4.08 -16.22
N ASP A 442 -29.97 3.15 -16.66
CA ASP A 442 -29.82 1.80 -16.11
C ASP A 442 -28.45 1.62 -15.46
N VAL A 443 -28.42 1.03 -14.26
CA VAL A 443 -27.18 0.54 -13.63
C VAL A 443 -26.88 -0.84 -14.21
N PRO A 444 -25.84 -1.00 -15.05
CA PRO A 444 -25.54 -2.29 -15.63
C PRO A 444 -25.05 -3.24 -14.54
N GLN A 445 -25.76 -4.36 -14.34
CA GLN A 445 -25.30 -5.44 -13.47
C GLN A 445 -24.24 -6.24 -14.25
N ASN A 446 -22.99 -6.29 -13.74
CA ASN A 446 -21.90 -7.13 -14.24
C ASN A 446 -21.49 -6.94 -15.73
N ILE A 447 -21.54 -5.70 -16.25
CA ILE A 447 -21.09 -5.40 -17.62
C ILE A 447 -19.66 -4.87 -17.61
N ASN A 448 -18.72 -5.63 -18.19
CA ASN A 448 -17.33 -5.24 -18.35
C ASN A 448 -16.96 -5.15 -19.83
N PHE A 449 -15.88 -4.43 -20.14
CA PHE A 449 -15.46 -4.18 -21.52
C PHE A 449 -14.01 -4.55 -21.75
N ALA A 450 -13.70 -4.90 -23.00
CA ALA A 450 -12.35 -5.08 -23.49
C ALA A 450 -12.19 -4.43 -24.85
N ILE A 451 -11.01 -3.93 -25.18
CA ILE A 451 -10.66 -3.50 -26.53
C ILE A 451 -10.52 -4.75 -27.38
N ASN A 452 -11.14 -4.74 -28.56
CA ASN A 452 -11.13 -5.84 -29.50
C ASN A 452 -9.70 -6.17 -29.95
N GLY A 453 -9.33 -7.45 -29.93
CA GLY A 453 -7.98 -7.91 -30.31
C GLY A 453 -7.54 -7.49 -31.72
N GLY A 454 -8.47 -7.29 -32.66
CA GLY A 454 -8.14 -6.74 -33.98
C GLY A 454 -7.60 -5.31 -33.89
N VAL A 455 -8.21 -4.46 -33.05
CA VAL A 455 -7.76 -3.08 -32.80
C VAL A 455 -6.38 -3.08 -32.13
N VAL A 456 -6.19 -3.98 -31.15
CA VAL A 456 -4.91 -4.14 -30.45
C VAL A 456 -3.81 -4.55 -31.44
N ARG A 457 -4.09 -5.53 -32.31
CA ARG A 457 -3.15 -6.02 -33.32
C ARG A 457 -2.74 -4.92 -34.29
N SER A 458 -3.72 -4.22 -34.87
CA SER A 458 -3.44 -3.11 -35.80
C SER A 458 -2.63 -1.99 -35.14
N PHE A 459 -2.87 -1.68 -33.86
CA PHE A 459 -2.07 -0.73 -33.11
C PHE A 459 -0.62 -1.20 -32.94
N LEU A 460 -0.39 -2.47 -32.60
CA LEU A 460 0.95 -3.03 -32.42
C LEU A 460 1.72 -3.12 -33.74
N GLU A 461 1.08 -3.62 -34.81
CA GLU A 461 1.66 -3.71 -36.16
C GLU A 461 2.03 -2.32 -36.70
N ALA A 462 1.16 -1.31 -36.52
CA ALA A 462 1.45 0.06 -36.93
C ALA A 462 2.65 0.70 -36.20
N ASN A 463 3.06 0.12 -35.05
CA ASN A 463 4.22 0.54 -34.28
C ASN A 463 5.41 -0.43 -34.41
N GLY A 464 5.41 -1.31 -35.42
CA GLY A 464 6.54 -2.18 -35.75
C GLY A 464 6.75 -3.38 -34.81
N VAL A 465 5.76 -3.71 -33.98
CA VAL A 465 5.82 -4.89 -33.09
C VAL A 465 5.48 -6.15 -33.89
N GLN A 466 6.35 -7.15 -33.85
CA GLN A 466 6.14 -8.44 -34.49
C GLN A 466 5.45 -9.40 -33.51
N LEU A 467 4.21 -9.77 -33.79
CA LEU A 467 3.41 -10.59 -32.90
C LEU A 467 3.55 -12.08 -33.22
N GLU A 468 3.62 -12.91 -32.17
CA GLU A 468 3.43 -14.34 -32.32
C GLU A 468 1.96 -14.63 -32.62
N THR A 469 1.67 -15.09 -33.83
CA THR A 469 0.34 -15.54 -34.24
C THR A 469 0.33 -17.05 -34.32
N ALA A 470 -0.60 -17.70 -33.62
CA ALA A 470 -0.77 -19.15 -33.73
C ALA A 470 -1.52 -19.49 -35.03
N ALA A 471 -0.81 -20.13 -35.98
CA ALA A 471 -1.37 -20.56 -37.27
C ALA A 471 -2.17 -21.89 -37.20
N SER A 472 -1.98 -22.69 -36.14
CA SER A 472 -2.73 -23.93 -35.88
C SER A 472 -3.19 -23.98 -34.41
N ALA A 473 -4.42 -24.42 -34.18
CA ALA A 473 -5.01 -24.47 -32.84
C ALA A 473 -4.21 -25.42 -31.91
N PRO A 474 -3.71 -24.93 -30.76
CA PRO A 474 -3.28 -25.82 -29.67
C PRO A 474 -4.47 -26.68 -29.21
N ALA A 475 -4.19 -27.83 -28.59
CA ALA A 475 -5.22 -28.58 -27.89
C ALA A 475 -5.92 -27.67 -26.86
N PRO A 476 -7.24 -27.82 -26.63
CA PRO A 476 -7.92 -27.07 -25.57
C PRO A 476 -7.17 -27.25 -24.25
N GLU A 477 -6.76 -26.13 -23.66
CA GLU A 477 -6.07 -26.12 -22.38
C GLU A 477 -7.05 -25.90 -21.24
N THR A 478 -6.71 -26.35 -20.04
CA THR A 478 -7.55 -26.03 -18.89
C THR A 478 -7.43 -24.53 -18.56
N THR A 479 -8.45 -23.95 -17.94
CA THR A 479 -8.36 -22.55 -17.45
C THR A 479 -7.18 -22.36 -16.51
N THR A 480 -6.81 -23.39 -15.74
CA THR A 480 -5.64 -23.37 -14.86
C THR A 480 -4.34 -23.28 -15.65
N ASP A 481 -4.19 -24.06 -16.72
CA ASP A 481 -2.99 -24.00 -17.57
C ASP A 481 -2.87 -22.62 -18.22
N ILE A 482 -3.95 -22.11 -18.81
CA ILE A 482 -3.98 -20.77 -19.40
C ILE A 482 -3.66 -19.69 -18.36
N ALA A 483 -4.13 -19.85 -17.12
CA ALA A 483 -3.81 -18.96 -16.02
C ALA A 483 -2.31 -18.99 -15.64
N GLU A 484 -1.71 -20.18 -15.55
CA GLU A 484 -0.28 -20.34 -15.27
C GLU A 484 0.59 -19.77 -16.40
N GLN A 485 0.15 -19.92 -17.65
CA GLN A 485 0.81 -19.28 -18.79
C GLN A 485 0.71 -17.76 -18.72
N ALA A 486 -0.49 -17.23 -18.43
CA ALA A 486 -0.72 -15.79 -18.34
C ALA A 486 0.13 -15.10 -17.25
N LYS A 487 0.47 -15.80 -16.17
CA LYS A 487 1.40 -15.32 -15.13
C LYS A 487 2.80 -15.02 -15.63
N GLN A 488 3.22 -15.64 -16.73
CA GLN A 488 4.58 -15.50 -17.24
C GLN A 488 4.77 -14.26 -18.11
N TYR A 489 3.68 -13.72 -18.66
CA TYR A 489 3.72 -12.54 -19.54
C TYR A 489 2.88 -11.35 -19.08
N THR A 490 2.04 -11.49 -18.04
CA THR A 490 1.21 -10.41 -17.51
C THR A 490 1.86 -9.76 -16.28
N VAL A 491 1.97 -8.44 -16.29
CA VAL A 491 2.68 -7.66 -15.28
C VAL A 491 1.81 -6.58 -14.63
N LEU A 492 2.14 -6.24 -13.38
CA LEU A 492 1.63 -5.07 -12.69
C LEU A 492 2.37 -3.82 -13.20
N LEU A 493 1.61 -2.79 -13.55
CA LEU A 493 2.12 -1.47 -13.89
C LEU A 493 1.78 -0.48 -12.79
N GLU A 494 2.74 0.36 -12.44
CA GLU A 494 2.56 1.46 -11.49
C GLU A 494 2.80 2.80 -12.17
N CYS A 495 1.84 3.71 -12.05
CA CYS A 495 1.97 5.09 -12.50
C CYS A 495 2.53 5.98 -11.39
N TRP A 496 3.61 6.69 -11.64
CA TRP A 496 4.25 7.61 -10.68
C TRP A 496 4.27 9.03 -11.25
N ARG A 497 4.04 10.05 -10.41
CA ARG A 497 4.02 11.47 -10.78
C ARG A 497 4.74 12.33 -9.77
#